data_AF-A0A819WYL6-F1
#
_entry.id   AF-A0A819WYL6-F1
#
_cell.length_a   1.000
_cell.length_b   1.000
_cell.length_c   1.000
_cell.angle_alpha   90.00
_cell.angle_beta   90.00
_cell.angle_gamma   90.00
#
_symmetry.space_group_name_H-M   'P 1'
#
loop_
_entity.id
_entity.type
_entity.pdbx_description
1 polymer ?
#
loop_
_entity_poly.entity_id
_entity_poly.type
_entity_poly.pdbx_seq_one_letter_code
_entity_poly.pdbx_strand_id
1 'polypeptide(L)'
;MAEIFQKYGDHHYLWPTRYIDDIFMTWNRSENDLKNLLNDANTWHPNIKLEYKSSKSLPILDVVLTNNNGMLSTSVYHKPAAEPYVVPFISDHPRHAFVNVIQTSLTRALRNSSTFEIFNNERIYIKLTLLYNG
;
A
#
# COMPACT_ATOMS: atom_id res chain seq x y z
N MET A 1 16.07 16.92 -5.45
CA MET A 1 15.68 15.66 -4.78
C MET A 1 16.83 14.66 -4.68
N ALA A 2 17.42 14.17 -5.79
CA ALA A 2 18.49 13.15 -5.73
C ALA A 2 19.69 13.54 -4.84
N GLU A 3 20.13 14.80 -4.93
CA GLU A 3 21.25 15.33 -4.12
C GLU A 3 20.93 15.39 -2.61
N ILE A 4 19.66 15.62 -2.24
CA ILE A 4 19.23 15.67 -0.83
C ILE A 4 19.33 14.28 -0.22
N PHE A 5 18.87 13.24 -0.93
CA PHE A 5 19.00 11.86 -0.47
C PHE A 5 20.45 11.39 -0.43
N GLN A 6 21.33 11.94 -1.27
CA GLN A 6 22.76 11.64 -1.28
C GLN A 6 23.51 12.28 -0.10
N LYS A 7 23.08 13.45 0.40
CA LYS A 7 23.62 14.10 1.62
C LYS A 7 23.42 13.26 2.89
N TYR A 8 22.37 12.44 2.92
CA TYR A 8 21.97 11.64 4.09
C TYR A 8 22.17 10.13 3.90
N GLY A 9 22.56 9.66 2.71
CA GLY A 9 22.71 8.25 2.41
C GLY A 9 24.16 7.79 2.39
N ASP A 10 24.49 6.73 3.15
CA ASP A 10 25.59 5.86 2.75
C ASP A 10 25.17 5.20 1.41
N HIS A 11 26.08 5.21 0.44
CA HIS A 11 25.85 5.09 -1.01
C HIS A 11 25.09 3.86 -1.55
N HIS A 12 24.42 3.02 -0.75
CA HIS A 12 23.91 1.72 -1.20
C HIS A 12 22.46 1.32 -0.87
N TYR A 13 21.70 1.98 0.03
CA TYR A 13 20.43 1.35 0.51
C TYR A 13 19.17 2.21 0.69
N LEU A 14 19.18 3.50 0.34
CA LEU A 14 18.04 4.39 0.61
C LEU A 14 17.53 5.11 -0.66
N TRP A 15 17.32 4.39 -1.76
CA TRP A 15 16.64 5.02 -2.90
C TRP A 15 15.12 4.99 -2.71
N PRO A 16 14.46 6.17 -2.67
CA PRO A 16 13.01 6.22 -2.59
C PRO A 16 12.42 5.70 -3.89
N THR A 17 11.44 4.80 -3.78
CA THR A 17 10.63 4.37 -4.92
C THR A 17 9.48 5.34 -5.10
N ARG A 18 9.21 5.75 -6.35
CA ARG A 18 8.13 6.68 -6.67
C ARG A 18 7.15 6.06 -7.67
N TYR A 19 5.86 6.22 -7.40
CA TYR A 19 4.78 5.96 -8.34
C TYR A 19 3.92 7.22 -8.50
N ILE A 20 4.05 7.92 -9.64
CA ILE A 20 3.41 9.22 -9.88
C ILE A 20 3.71 10.19 -8.71
N ASP A 21 2.73 10.50 -7.87
CA ASP A 21 2.84 11.44 -6.76
C ASP A 21 3.17 10.74 -5.43
N ASP A 22 3.05 9.41 -5.36
CA ASP A 22 3.34 8.63 -4.16
C ASP A 22 4.83 8.26 -4.08
N ILE A 23 5.44 8.52 -2.93
CA ILE A 23 6.84 8.20 -2.64
C ILE A 23 6.91 7.26 -1.44
N PHE A 24 7.71 6.21 -1.57
CA PHE A 24 8.01 5.25 -0.51
C PHE A 24 9.50 5.18 -0.24
N MET A 25 9.86 5.13 1.05
CA MET A 25 11.23 4.94 1.49
C MET A 25 11.23 4.16 2.81
N THR A 26 12.20 3.26 2.96
CA THR A 26 12.56 2.68 4.25
C THR A 26 13.61 3.56 4.91
N TRP A 27 13.62 3.61 6.25
CA TRP A 27 14.59 4.41 7.00
C TRP A 27 15.14 3.59 8.17
N ASN A 28 16.46 3.61 8.34
CA ASN A 28 17.18 2.83 9.35
C ASN A 28 18.01 3.69 10.32
N ARG A 29 17.95 5.03 10.22
CA ARG A 29 18.64 5.96 11.13
C ARG A 29 17.65 6.58 12.13
N SER A 30 18.12 7.57 12.88
CA SER A 30 17.29 8.25 13.88
C SER A 30 16.09 8.95 13.24
N GLU A 31 14.99 9.08 13.99
CA GLU A 31 13.80 9.81 13.54
C GLU A 31 14.09 11.32 13.35
N ASN A 32 15.03 11.87 14.12
CA ASN A 32 15.43 13.28 13.96
C ASN A 32 16.13 13.52 12.62
N ASP A 33 17.00 12.62 12.19
CA ASP A 33 17.65 12.72 10.89
C ASP A 33 16.63 12.61 9.75
N LEU A 34 15.62 11.76 9.91
CA LEU A 34 14.51 11.66 8.95
C LEU A 34 13.73 12.98 8.86
N LYS A 35 13.41 13.60 10.01
CA LYS A 35 12.72 14.90 10.04
C LYS A 35 13.54 16.00 9.37
N ASN A 36 14.86 16.03 9.59
CA ASN A 36 15.74 16.97 8.92
C ASN A 36 15.75 16.78 7.40
N LEU A 37 15.86 15.52 6.94
CA LEU A 37 15.79 15.19 5.52
C LEU A 37 14.46 15.63 4.89
N LEU A 38 13.33 15.38 5.57
CA LEU A 38 12.01 15.73 5.06
C LEU A 38 11.76 17.24 5.06
N ASN A 39 12.33 17.97 6.02
CA ASN A 39 12.33 19.43 6.02
C ASN A 39 13.15 19.98 4.84
N ASP A 40 14.38 19.49 4.65
CA ASP A 40 15.24 19.85 3.50
C ASP A 40 14.50 19.56 2.18
N ALA A 41 13.88 18.38 2.05
CA ALA A 41 13.10 17.99 0.87
C ALA A 41 11.90 18.91 0.62
N ASN A 42 11.22 19.36 1.67
CA ASN A 42 10.12 20.33 1.58
C ASN A 42 10.56 21.74 1.19
N THR A 43 11.85 22.08 1.37
CA THR A 43 12.40 23.37 0.91
C THR A 43 12.92 23.35 -0.53
N TRP A 44 13.01 22.16 -1.14
CA TRP A 44 13.62 21.99 -2.45
C TRP A 44 12.91 22.75 -3.58
N HIS A 45 11.59 22.88 -3.52
CA HIS A 45 10.81 23.56 -4.55
C HIS A 45 9.72 24.43 -3.93
N PRO A 46 9.62 25.72 -4.32
CA PRO A 46 8.74 26.69 -3.64
C PRO A 46 7.25 26.36 -3.76
N ASN A 47 6.85 25.61 -4.80
CA ASN A 47 5.45 25.30 -5.08
C ASN A 47 5.08 23.83 -4.82
N ILE A 48 6.01 22.98 -4.34
CA ILE A 48 5.73 21.57 -4.08
C ILE A 48 5.95 21.30 -2.60
N LYS A 49 4.88 20.88 -1.91
CA LYS A 49 4.92 20.49 -0.50
C LYS A 49 4.70 18.99 -0.40
N LEU A 50 5.64 18.30 0.24
CA LEU A 50 5.60 16.87 0.52
C LEU A 50 4.87 16.65 1.86
N GLU A 51 3.74 15.96 1.78
CA GLU A 51 3.11 15.36 2.95
C GLU A 51 3.70 13.98 3.19
N TYR A 52 4.00 13.66 4.45
CA TYR A 52 4.62 12.39 4.80
C TYR A 52 3.96 11.77 6.03
N LYS A 53 4.01 10.43 6.08
CA LYS A 53 3.65 9.63 7.25
C LYS A 53 4.73 8.58 7.46
N SER A 54 5.14 8.39 8.71
CA SER A 54 6.11 7.37 9.10
C SER A 54 5.47 6.45 10.13
N SER A 55 5.47 5.15 9.87
CA SER A 55 4.98 4.13 10.78
C SER A 55 5.58 2.79 10.39
N LYS A 56 5.52 1.82 11.31
CA LYS A 56 5.87 0.43 11.01
C LYS A 56 4.88 -0.23 10.04
N SER A 57 3.64 0.28 9.98
CA SER A 57 2.61 -0.18 9.06
C SER A 57 1.96 1.02 8.39
N LEU A 58 1.97 1.05 7.05
CA LEU A 58 1.43 2.15 6.26
C LEU A 58 0.72 1.62 5.00
N PRO A 59 -0.44 2.18 4.65
CA PRO A 59 -1.03 1.96 3.35
C PRO A 59 -0.24 2.72 2.28
N ILE A 60 0.01 2.07 1.15
CA ILE A 60 0.53 2.66 -0.07
C ILE A 60 -0.14 1.98 -1.28
N LEU A 61 -0.70 2.79 -2.19
CA LEU A 61 -1.48 2.29 -3.32
C LEU A 61 -2.54 1.27 -2.83
N ASP A 62 -2.54 0.07 -3.40
CA ASP A 62 -3.47 -1.01 -3.09
C ASP A 62 -2.99 -1.99 -2.01
N VAL A 63 -1.90 -1.66 -1.29
CA VAL A 63 -1.29 -2.54 -0.28
C VAL A 63 -1.03 -1.83 1.04
N VAL A 64 -1.01 -2.61 2.13
CA VAL A 64 -0.44 -2.18 3.41
C VAL A 64 0.94 -2.81 3.53
N LEU A 65 1.95 -1.98 3.62
CA LEU A 65 3.31 -2.41 3.94
C LEU A 65 3.49 -2.41 5.45
N THR A 66 3.92 -3.56 5.99
CA THR A 66 4.24 -3.72 7.40
C THR A 66 5.68 -4.19 7.54
N ASN A 67 6.45 -3.49 8.37
CA ASN A 67 7.82 -3.82 8.70
C ASN A 67 7.87 -4.69 9.96
N ASN A 68 8.21 -5.97 9.77
CA ASN A 68 8.42 -6.95 10.82
C ASN A 68 9.92 -7.06 11.12
N ASN A 69 10.46 -6.10 11.88
CA ASN A 69 11.86 -6.09 12.34
C ASN A 69 12.90 -6.22 11.19
N GLY A 70 12.69 -5.51 10.10
CA GLY A 70 13.57 -5.49 8.92
C GLY A 70 13.02 -6.30 7.74
N MET A 71 12.02 -7.15 7.97
CA MET A 71 11.35 -7.88 6.89
C MET A 71 10.02 -7.20 6.53
N LEU A 72 9.90 -6.73 5.29
CA LEU A 72 8.65 -6.15 4.79
C LEU A 72 7.66 -7.24 4.42
N SER A 73 6.42 -7.10 4.89
CA SER A 73 5.28 -7.90 4.46
C SER A 73 4.18 -6.99 3.91
N THR A 74 3.50 -7.47 2.88
CA THR A 74 2.36 -6.81 2.23
C THR A 74 1.06 -7.53 2.55
N SER A 75 -0.01 -6.74 2.71
CA SER A 75 -1.40 -7.21 2.68
C SER A 75 -2.25 -6.30 1.79
N VAL A 76 -3.46 -6.73 1.45
CA VAL A 76 -4.40 -5.91 0.69
C VAL A 76 -4.86 -4.72 1.52
N TYR A 77 -4.83 -3.52 0.94
CA TYR A 77 -5.43 -2.35 1.57
C TYR A 77 -6.92 -2.25 1.24
N HIS A 78 -7.73 -2.07 2.28
CA HIS A 78 -9.15 -1.73 2.18
C HIS A 78 -9.36 -0.34 2.76
N LYS A 79 -9.88 0.57 1.94
CA LYS A 79 -10.15 1.94 2.38
C LYS A 79 -11.27 1.89 3.44
N PRO A 80 -11.12 2.50 4.63
CA PRO A 80 -12.15 2.42 5.67
C PRO A 80 -13.53 2.96 5.26
N ALA A 81 -13.54 3.89 4.31
CA ALA A 81 -14.77 4.47 3.75
C ALA A 81 -15.29 3.72 2.51
N ALA A 82 -14.61 2.67 2.05
CA ALA A 82 -15.12 1.87 0.94
C ALA A 82 -16.22 0.94 1.48
N GLU A 83 -17.43 1.16 1.01
CA GLU A 83 -18.51 0.20 1.21
C GLU A 83 -18.22 -1.06 0.39
N PRO A 84 -18.46 -2.26 0.93
CA PRO A 84 -18.10 -3.52 0.29
C PRO A 84 -19.15 -3.89 -0.78
N TYR A 85 -19.57 -2.93 -1.60
CA TYR A 85 -20.56 -3.16 -2.64
C TYR A 85 -19.96 -3.96 -3.77
N VAL A 86 -20.58 -5.11 -4.01
CA VAL A 86 -20.29 -5.98 -5.13
C VAL A 86 -21.57 -6.16 -5.92
N VAL A 87 -21.46 -6.34 -7.23
CA VAL A 87 -22.60 -6.63 -8.10
C VAL A 87 -23.38 -7.85 -7.54
N PRO A 88 -24.64 -7.69 -7.11
CA PRO A 88 -25.43 -8.79 -6.55
C PRO A 88 -25.66 -9.89 -7.58
N PHE A 89 -25.59 -11.16 -7.18
CA PHE A 89 -25.72 -12.30 -8.10
C PHE A 89 -27.10 -12.38 -8.75
N ILE A 90 -28.12 -11.80 -8.10
CA ILE A 90 -29.50 -11.70 -8.60
C ILE A 90 -29.69 -10.61 -9.66
N SER A 91 -28.69 -9.78 -9.92
CA SER A 91 -28.80 -8.71 -10.91
C SER A 91 -28.72 -9.25 -12.34
N ASP A 92 -29.27 -8.52 -13.31
CA ASP A 92 -29.31 -8.90 -14.73
C ASP A 92 -27.96 -8.65 -15.45
N HIS A 93 -26.85 -8.92 -14.77
CA HIS A 93 -25.51 -8.86 -15.35
C HIS A 93 -25.13 -10.22 -15.95
N PRO A 94 -24.33 -10.24 -17.00
CA PRO A 94 -23.89 -11.49 -17.59
C PRO A 94 -23.01 -12.28 -16.62
N ARG A 95 -23.13 -13.62 -16.64
CA ARG A 95 -22.44 -14.52 -15.69
C ARG A 95 -20.93 -14.27 -15.57
N HIS A 96 -20.28 -13.89 -16.66
CA HIS A 96 -18.84 -13.62 -16.68
C HIS A 96 -18.45 -12.41 -15.80
N ALA A 97 -19.34 -11.43 -15.60
CA ALA A 97 -19.06 -10.28 -14.75
C ALA A 97 -18.87 -10.70 -13.29
N PHE A 98 -19.76 -11.56 -12.77
CA PHE A 98 -19.64 -12.10 -11.41
C PHE A 98 -18.38 -12.94 -11.24
N VAL A 99 -18.08 -13.80 -12.22
CA VAL A 99 -16.86 -14.61 -12.20
C VAL A 99 -15.61 -13.71 -12.19
N ASN A 100 -15.60 -12.65 -12.99
CA ASN A 100 -14.50 -11.69 -13.04
C ASN A 100 -14.31 -10.96 -11.71
N VAL A 101 -15.38 -10.58 -11.02
CA VAL A 101 -15.26 -9.96 -9.67
C VAL A 101 -14.54 -10.91 -8.71
N ILE A 102 -14.95 -12.18 -8.68
CA ILE A 102 -14.35 -13.19 -7.79
C ILE A 102 -12.89 -13.41 -8.17
N GLN A 103 -12.63 -13.63 -9.47
CA GLN A 103 -11.29 -13.91 -9.98
C GLN A 103 -10.35 -12.73 -9.72
N THR A 104 -10.74 -11.51 -10.08
CA THR A 104 -9.91 -10.32 -9.88
C THR A 104 -9.64 -10.05 -8.41
N SER A 105 -10.63 -10.22 -7.53
CA SER A 105 -10.45 -10.07 -6.08
C SER A 105 -9.47 -11.09 -5.52
N LEU A 106 -9.61 -12.37 -5.90
CA LEU A 106 -8.70 -13.43 -5.45
C LEU A 106 -7.29 -13.28 -6.03
N THR A 107 -7.17 -12.89 -7.30
CA THR A 107 -5.86 -12.61 -7.93
C THR A 107 -5.17 -11.42 -7.25
N ARG A 108 -5.92 -10.36 -6.92
CA ARG A 108 -5.40 -9.23 -6.14
C ARG A 108 -4.92 -9.69 -4.76
N ALA A 109 -5.73 -10.48 -4.06
CA ALA A 109 -5.37 -11.05 -2.76
C ALA A 109 -4.08 -11.88 -2.82
N LEU A 110 -3.95 -12.76 -3.81
CA LEU A 110 -2.75 -13.58 -4.02
C LEU A 110 -1.51 -12.74 -4.31
N ARG A 111 -1.61 -11.74 -5.19
CA ARG A 111 -0.48 -10.89 -5.58
C ARG A 111 0.00 -9.99 -4.45
N ASN A 112 -0.92 -9.50 -3.64
CA ASN A 112 -0.63 -8.47 -2.64
C ASN A 112 -0.36 -9.04 -1.24
N SER A 113 -0.56 -10.35 -1.02
CA SER A 113 -0.32 -10.99 0.27
C SER A 113 1.05 -11.65 0.30
N SER A 114 1.90 -11.26 1.24
CA SER A 114 3.25 -11.84 1.37
C SER A 114 3.27 -13.25 1.97
N THR A 115 2.26 -13.62 2.76
CA THR A 115 2.17 -14.94 3.40
C THR A 115 0.84 -15.62 3.10
N PHE A 116 0.84 -16.95 3.19
CA PHE A 116 -0.39 -17.74 3.01
C PHE A 116 -1.47 -17.39 4.05
N GLU A 117 -1.06 -17.07 5.28
CA GLU A 117 -1.99 -16.67 6.34
C GLU A 117 -2.69 -15.35 5.99
N ILE A 118 -1.94 -14.34 5.56
CA ILE A 118 -2.50 -13.05 5.12
C ILE A 118 -3.46 -13.27 3.95
N PHE A 119 -3.05 -14.09 2.96
CA PHE A 119 -3.92 -14.44 1.84
C PHE A 119 -5.21 -15.14 2.29
N ASN A 120 -5.12 -16.08 3.23
CA ASN A 120 -6.29 -16.82 3.69
C ASN A 120 -7.27 -15.91 4.45
N ASN A 121 -6.77 -14.95 5.23
CA ASN A 121 -7.60 -13.94 5.89
C ASN A 121 -8.32 -13.06 4.86
N GLU A 122 -7.61 -12.60 3.83
CA GLU A 122 -8.21 -11.84 2.73
C GLU A 122 -9.24 -12.66 1.94
N ARG A 123 -8.97 -13.94 1.70
CA ARG A 123 -9.92 -14.86 1.06
C ARG A 123 -11.20 -15.01 1.88
N ILE A 124 -11.09 -15.10 3.22
CA ILE A 124 -12.25 -15.14 4.11
C ILE A 124 -13.03 -13.82 4.02
N TYR A 125 -12.35 -12.68 4.03
CA TYR A 125 -12.97 -11.37 3.84
C TYR A 125 -13.75 -11.29 2.52
N ILE A 126 -13.12 -11.66 1.39
CA ILE A 126 -13.77 -11.69 0.08
C ILE A 126 -15.02 -12.59 0.10
N LYS A 127 -14.93 -13.78 0.71
CA LYS A 127 -16.05 -14.69 0.83
C LYS A 127 -17.22 -14.06 1.61
N LEU A 128 -16.94 -13.41 2.73
CA LEU A 128 -17.95 -12.73 3.53
C LEU A 128 -18.60 -11.57 2.77
N THR A 129 -17.80 -10.78 2.06
CA THR A 129 -18.30 -9.69 1.21
C THR A 129 -19.23 -10.22 0.12
N LEU A 130 -18.89 -11.31 -0.56
CA LEU A 130 -19.76 -11.91 -1.57
C LEU A 130 -21.07 -12.42 -0.97
N LEU A 131 -21.02 -13.09 0.18
CA LEU A 131 -22.23 -13.58 0.88
C LEU A 131 -23.14 -12.44 1.36
N TYR A 132 -22.56 -11.30 1.75
CA TYR A 132 -23.32 -10.13 2.17
C TYR A 132 -24.09 -9.47 1.01
N ASN A 133 -23.55 -9.53 -0.21
CA ASN A 133 -24.15 -8.87 -1.38
C ASN A 133 -25.15 -9.74 -2.16
N GLY A 134 -25.40 -10.99 -1.71
CA GLY A 134 -26.38 -11.91 -2.30
C GLY A 134 -25.84 -12.71 -3.46
#